data_AF-A0A974D7H5-F1
#
_entry.id   AF-A0A974D7H5-F1
#
_cell.length_a   1.000
_cell.length_b   1.000
_cell.length_c   1.000
_cell.angle_alpha   90.00
_cell.angle_beta   90.00
_cell.angle_gamma   90.00
#
_symmetry.space_group_name_H-M   'P 1'
#
loop_
_entity.id
_entity.type
_entity.pdbx_description
1 polymer ?
#
loop_
_entity_poly.entity_id
_entity_poly.type
_entity_poly.pdbx_seq_one_letter_code
_entity_poly.pdbx_strand_id
1 'polypeptide(L)'
;IQAVSLIVSSLSVKIQAVSLIVSSLSVKIQTVSLIVSSLSVKIQAVSLIVSPLSVKIQAVSLIVNSLSHSVKIQAVSLIMSSLSVKIQAVSLVLSSLSVKIQAISLIVSSLSVKAVELLVFQMKVYVRWHHTVLQSDISYVTR
;
A
#
# COMPACT_ATOMS: atom_id res chain seq x y z
N ILE A 1 39.41 -22.15 -20.94
CA ILE A 1 39.63 -20.99 -20.03
C ILE A 1 38.89 -19.74 -20.52
N GLN A 2 39.14 -19.22 -21.73
CA GLN A 2 38.46 -18.01 -22.24
C GLN A 2 36.92 -18.13 -22.32
N ALA A 3 36.37 -19.23 -22.83
CA ALA A 3 34.92 -19.42 -22.90
C ALA A 3 34.24 -19.42 -21.52
N VAL A 4 34.86 -20.05 -20.52
CA VAL A 4 34.37 -20.06 -19.14
C VAL A 4 34.40 -18.65 -18.54
N SER A 5 35.47 -17.89 -18.79
CA SER A 5 35.59 -16.49 -18.35
C SER A 5 34.50 -15.58 -18.95
N LEU A 6 34.18 -15.75 -20.24
CA LEU A 6 33.09 -15.03 -20.90
C LEU A 6 31.70 -15.39 -20.34
N ILE A 7 31.49 -16.67 -20.01
CA ILE A 7 30.24 -17.12 -19.37
C ILE A 7 30.10 -16.50 -17.98
N VAL A 8 31.16 -16.53 -17.15
CA VAL A 8 31.16 -15.94 -15.80
C VAL A 8 30.86 -14.44 -15.84
N SER A 9 31.51 -13.71 -16.75
CA SER A 9 31.29 -12.27 -16.89
C SER A 9 29.86 -11.96 -17.36
N SER A 10 29.31 -12.72 -18.32
CA SER A 10 27.91 -12.57 -18.73
C SER A 10 26.91 -12.85 -17.61
N LEU A 11 27.21 -13.83 -16.74
CA LEU A 11 26.37 -14.20 -15.61
C LEU A 11 26.40 -13.11 -14.53
N SER A 12 27.59 -12.59 -14.23
CA SER A 12 27.78 -11.48 -13.30
C SER A 12 26.96 -10.25 -13.70
N VAL A 13 26.97 -9.90 -14.99
CA VAL A 13 26.15 -8.79 -15.52
C VAL A 13 24.65 -9.05 -15.32
N LYS A 14 24.17 -10.28 -15.58
CA LYS A 14 22.77 -10.65 -15.31
C LYS A 14 22.41 -10.56 -13.82
N ILE A 15 23.30 -10.99 -12.94
CA ILE A 15 23.13 -10.92 -11.48
C ILE A 15 23.01 -9.46 -11.02
N GLN A 16 23.92 -8.60 -11.49
CA GLN A 16 23.87 -7.17 -11.21
C GLN A 16 22.59 -6.51 -11.72
N ALA A 17 22.16 -6.83 -12.95
CA ALA A 17 20.94 -6.29 -13.52
C ALA A 17 19.69 -6.63 -12.67
N VAL A 18 19.57 -7.87 -12.21
CA VAL A 18 18.46 -8.27 -11.33
C VAL A 18 18.54 -7.61 -9.97
N SER A 19 19.73 -7.47 -9.39
CA SER A 19 19.93 -6.74 -8.13
C SER A 19 19.41 -5.30 -8.22
N LEU A 20 19.74 -4.60 -9.32
CA LEU A 20 19.23 -3.24 -9.58
C LEU A 20 17.69 -3.20 -9.70
N ILE A 21 17.08 -4.21 -10.34
CA ILE A 21 15.62 -4.31 -10.42
C ILE A 21 15.00 -4.48 -9.03
N VAL A 22 15.57 -5.34 -8.18
CA VAL A 22 15.10 -5.56 -6.80
C VAL A 22 15.23 -4.27 -5.98
N SER A 23 16.35 -3.55 -6.09
CA SER A 23 16.52 -2.25 -5.44
C SER A 23 15.47 -1.23 -5.92
N SER A 24 15.17 -1.19 -7.21
CA SER A 24 14.12 -0.32 -7.76
C SER A 24 12.72 -0.68 -7.23
N LEU A 25 12.41 -1.98 -7.09
CA LEU A 25 11.15 -2.43 -6.48
C LEU A 25 11.05 -2.01 -5.02
N SER A 26 12.14 -2.10 -4.25
CA SER A 26 12.19 -1.65 -2.86
C SER A 26 11.87 -0.15 -2.73
N VAL A 27 12.48 0.70 -3.56
CA VAL A 27 12.20 2.15 -3.59
C VAL A 27 10.73 2.43 -3.94
N LYS A 28 10.14 1.68 -4.89
CA LYS A 28 8.72 1.79 -5.22
C LYS A 28 7.83 1.43 -4.04
N ILE A 29 8.12 0.34 -3.32
CA ILE A 29 7.38 -0.06 -2.12
C ILE A 29 7.46 1.03 -1.05
N GLN A 30 8.65 1.60 -0.80
CA GLN A 30 8.83 2.68 0.16
C GLN A 30 8.01 3.93 -0.21
N THR A 31 8.03 4.31 -1.49
CA THR A 31 7.23 5.43 -2.00
C THR A 31 5.74 5.20 -1.76
N VAL A 32 5.27 3.98 -2.03
CA VAL A 32 3.88 3.60 -1.81
C VAL A 32 3.51 3.63 -0.33
N SER A 33 4.41 3.22 0.57
CA SER A 33 4.21 3.33 2.02
C SER A 33 3.99 4.77 2.46
N LEU A 34 4.72 5.75 1.91
CA LEU A 34 4.54 7.17 2.22
C LEU A 34 3.16 7.68 1.78
N ILE A 35 2.65 7.20 0.64
CA ILE A 35 1.29 7.52 0.16
C ILE A 35 0.25 7.01 1.16
N VAL A 36 0.39 5.78 1.65
CA VAL A 36 -0.52 5.21 2.67
C VAL A 36 -0.49 6.03 3.95
N SER A 37 0.68 6.43 4.43
CA SER A 37 0.80 7.32 5.60
C SER A 37 0.06 8.64 5.40
N SER A 38 0.19 9.27 4.22
CA SER A 38 -0.54 10.49 3.89
C SER A 38 -2.06 10.30 3.88
N LEU A 39 -2.55 9.17 3.34
CA LEU A 39 -3.98 8.84 3.35
C LEU A 39 -4.49 8.60 4.77
N SER A 40 -3.71 7.95 5.63
CA SER A 40 -4.04 7.75 7.05
C SER A 40 -4.22 9.10 7.78
N VAL A 41 -3.32 10.05 7.56
CA VAL A 41 -3.44 11.42 8.10
C VAL A 41 -4.72 12.10 7.61
N LYS A 42 -5.08 11.95 6.32
CA LYS A 42 -6.34 12.48 5.79
C LYS A 42 -7.57 11.85 6.47
N ILE A 43 -7.55 10.55 6.70
CA ILE A 43 -8.62 9.85 7.43
C ILE A 43 -8.76 10.40 8.86
N GLN A 44 -7.66 10.60 9.58
CA GLN A 44 -7.69 11.19 10.91
C GLN A 44 -8.27 12.61 10.90
N ALA A 45 -7.83 13.46 9.96
CA ALA A 45 -8.36 14.82 9.82
C ALA A 45 -9.87 14.82 9.54
N VAL A 46 -10.36 13.90 8.70
CA VAL A 46 -11.79 13.75 8.42
C VAL A 46 -12.54 13.27 9.67
N SER A 47 -11.99 12.34 10.45
CA SER A 47 -12.58 11.89 11.72
C SER A 47 -12.73 13.04 12.74
N LEU A 48 -11.76 13.94 12.81
CA LEU A 48 -11.81 15.13 13.66
C LEU A 48 -12.93 16.11 13.26
N ILE A 49 -13.40 16.09 12.01
CA ILE A 49 -14.56 16.89 11.55
C ILE A 49 -15.88 16.23 11.98
N VAL A 50 -15.94 14.90 12.04
CA VAL A 50 -17.16 14.15 12.42
C VAL A 50 -17.52 14.35 13.88
N SER A 51 -16.53 14.28 14.78
CA SER A 51 -16.75 14.41 16.23
C SER A 51 -17.60 15.65 16.63
N PRO A 52 -17.26 16.88 16.20
CA PRO A 52 -18.06 18.07 16.52
C PRO A 52 -19.43 18.11 15.80
N LEU A 53 -19.58 17.44 14.64
CA LEU A 53 -20.90 17.29 14.00
C LEU A 53 -21.83 16.41 14.85
N SER A 54 -21.33 15.30 15.38
CA SER A 54 -22.08 14.43 16.29
C SER A 54 -22.52 15.15 17.57
N VAL A 55 -21.64 15.96 18.17
CA VAL A 55 -21.96 16.79 19.34
C VAL A 55 -23.05 17.82 19.00
N LYS A 56 -22.97 18.48 17.84
CA LYS A 56 -24.02 19.42 17.38
C LYS A 56 -25.38 18.73 17.23
N ILE A 57 -25.40 17.52 16.67
CA ILE A 57 -26.64 16.73 16.54
C ILE A 57 -27.25 16.44 17.93
N GLN A 58 -26.45 16.03 18.90
CA GLN A 58 -26.94 15.78 20.27
C GLN A 58 -27.50 17.06 20.91
N ALA A 59 -26.79 18.19 20.79
CA ALA A 59 -27.25 19.47 21.33
C ALA A 59 -28.58 19.91 20.69
N VAL A 60 -28.71 19.75 19.37
CA VAL A 60 -29.95 20.05 18.63
C VAL A 60 -31.09 19.13 19.07
N SER A 61 -30.82 17.84 19.30
CA SER A 61 -31.81 16.89 19.82
C SER A 61 -32.33 17.28 21.21
N LEU A 62 -31.47 17.77 22.10
CA LEU A 62 -31.88 18.27 23.42
C LEU A 62 -32.77 19.51 23.33
N ILE A 63 -32.42 20.43 22.41
CA ILE A 63 -33.22 21.62 22.12
C ILE A 63 -34.63 21.23 21.66
N VAL A 64 -34.77 20.28 20.71
CA VAL A 64 -36.09 19.77 20.26
C VAL A 64 -36.93 19.29 21.44
N ASN A 65 -36.33 18.51 22.34
CA ASN A 65 -37.05 17.92 23.47
C ASN A 65 -37.62 18.99 24.44
N SER A 66 -37.10 20.22 24.39
CA SER A 66 -37.55 21.36 25.21
C SER A 66 -38.55 22.30 24.51
N LEU A 67 -38.82 22.11 23.22
CA LEU A 67 -39.57 23.06 22.39
C LEU A 67 -41.01 22.58 22.12
N SER A 68 -42.00 23.39 22.54
CA SER A 68 -43.44 23.11 22.38
C SER A 68 -44.11 23.71 21.13
N HIS A 69 -43.38 24.47 20.30
CA HIS A 69 -43.97 25.23 19.17
C HIS A 69 -43.57 24.66 17.80
N SER A 70 -44.58 24.41 16.96
CA SER A 70 -44.49 23.72 15.66
C SER A 70 -43.48 24.34 14.66
N VAL A 71 -43.43 25.68 14.54
CA VAL A 71 -42.50 26.36 13.59
C VAL A 71 -41.03 26.19 13.99
N LYS A 72 -40.73 26.20 15.30
CA LYS A 72 -39.37 25.98 15.81
C LYS A 72 -38.94 24.52 15.60
N ILE A 73 -39.87 23.57 15.70
CA ILE A 73 -39.62 22.15 15.42
C ILE A 73 -39.26 21.95 13.94
N GLN A 74 -39.96 22.62 13.01
CA GLN A 74 -39.67 22.51 11.57
C GLN A 74 -38.27 23.03 11.21
N ALA A 75 -37.88 24.21 11.73
CA ALA A 75 -36.54 24.76 11.51
C ALA A 75 -35.44 23.83 12.06
N VAL A 76 -35.67 23.23 13.22
CA VAL A 76 -34.71 22.28 13.81
C VAL A 76 -34.62 20.98 13.00
N SER A 77 -35.73 20.48 12.48
CA SER A 77 -35.75 19.32 11.57
C SER A 77 -34.89 19.56 10.30
N LEU A 78 -34.95 20.78 9.74
CA LEU A 78 -34.10 21.17 8.62
C LEU A 78 -32.60 21.22 8.99
N ILE A 79 -32.27 21.67 10.20
CA ILE A 79 -30.88 21.66 10.70
C ILE A 79 -30.38 20.21 10.86
N MET A 80 -31.21 19.34 11.44
CA MET A 80 -30.87 17.92 11.65
C MET A 80 -30.66 17.17 10.34
N SER A 81 -31.54 17.38 9.35
CA SER A 81 -31.38 16.79 8.02
C SER A 81 -30.10 17.30 7.33
N SER A 82 -29.79 18.60 7.43
CA SER A 82 -28.53 19.15 6.90
C SER A 82 -27.28 18.54 7.56
N LEU A 83 -27.29 18.37 8.89
CA LEU A 83 -26.19 17.73 9.61
C LEU A 83 -26.04 16.25 9.24
N SER A 84 -27.15 15.52 9.09
CA SER A 84 -27.16 14.12 8.65
C SER A 84 -26.54 13.96 7.26
N VAL A 85 -26.92 14.81 6.30
CA VAL A 85 -26.34 14.83 4.94
C VAL A 85 -24.83 15.09 4.99
N LYS A 86 -24.37 16.02 5.83
CA LYS A 86 -22.92 16.27 6.02
C LYS A 86 -22.18 15.04 6.54
N ILE A 87 -22.74 14.33 7.53
CA ILE A 87 -22.14 13.11 8.07
C ILE A 87 -22.10 12.01 7.00
N GLN A 88 -23.16 11.83 6.23
CA GLN A 88 -23.19 10.86 5.12
C GLN A 88 -22.10 11.18 4.08
N ALA A 89 -21.97 12.45 3.67
CA ALA A 89 -20.92 12.87 2.74
C ALA A 89 -19.52 12.56 3.28
N VAL A 90 -19.28 12.79 4.58
CA VAL A 90 -18.01 12.44 5.22
C VAL A 90 -17.77 10.92 5.25
N SER A 91 -18.80 10.13 5.53
CA SER A 91 -18.73 8.66 5.48
C SER A 91 -18.35 8.13 4.09
N LEU A 92 -18.88 8.73 3.03
CA LEU A 92 -18.50 8.41 1.65
C LEU A 92 -17.04 8.76 1.34
N VAL A 93 -16.52 9.87 1.87
CA VAL A 93 -15.10 10.21 1.72
C VAL A 93 -14.20 9.19 2.44
N LEU A 94 -14.56 8.78 3.66
CA LEU A 94 -13.81 7.79 4.43
C LEU A 94 -13.79 6.42 3.74
N SER A 95 -14.93 5.95 3.23
CA SER A 95 -15.00 4.69 2.48
C SER A 95 -14.17 4.74 1.21
N SER A 96 -14.20 5.84 0.45
CA SER A 96 -13.35 6.02 -0.74
C SER A 96 -11.85 5.98 -0.39
N LEU A 97 -11.44 6.62 0.72
CA LEU A 97 -10.05 6.57 1.20
C LEU A 97 -9.66 5.14 1.61
N SER A 98 -10.54 4.41 2.29
CA SER A 98 -10.32 3.01 2.67
C SER A 98 -10.09 2.11 1.45
N VAL A 99 -10.94 2.23 0.42
CA VAL A 99 -10.79 1.49 -0.85
C VAL A 99 -9.45 1.81 -1.53
N LYS A 100 -9.04 3.09 -1.54
CA LYS A 100 -7.72 3.48 -2.08
C LYS A 100 -6.57 2.81 -1.33
N ILE A 101 -6.64 2.75 0.01
CA ILE A 101 -5.61 2.09 0.83
C ILE A 101 -5.58 0.59 0.52
N GLN A 102 -6.72 -0.09 0.39
CA GLN A 102 -6.77 -1.51 0.02
C GLN A 102 -6.14 -1.77 -1.35
N ALA A 103 -6.49 -0.98 -2.37
CA ALA A 103 -5.91 -1.09 -3.70
C ALA A 103 -4.38 -0.91 -3.66
N ILE A 104 -3.90 0.07 -2.89
CA ILE A 104 -2.48 0.29 -2.68
C ILE A 104 -1.81 -0.93 -2.01
N SER A 105 -2.45 -1.52 -1.00
CA SER A 105 -1.93 -2.73 -0.33
C SER A 105 -1.74 -3.88 -1.32
N LEU A 106 -2.68 -4.08 -2.25
CA LEU A 106 -2.57 -5.12 -3.28
C LEU A 106 -1.38 -4.88 -4.22
N ILE A 107 -1.13 -3.62 -4.59
CA ILE A 107 0.04 -3.23 -5.40
C ILE A 107 1.33 -3.58 -4.65
N VAL A 108 1.42 -3.24 -3.36
CA VAL A 108 2.59 -3.59 -2.53
C VAL A 108 2.81 -5.10 -2.48
N SER A 109 1.75 -5.88 -2.22
CA SER A 109 1.83 -7.35 -2.22
C SER A 109 2.36 -7.89 -3.54
N SER A 110 1.87 -7.38 -4.67
CA SER A 110 2.34 -7.79 -6.01
C SER A 110 3.82 -7.46 -6.24
N LEU A 111 4.27 -6.25 -5.86
CA LEU A 111 5.67 -5.85 -5.98
C LEU A 111 6.58 -6.71 -5.10
N SER A 112 6.14 -7.05 -3.88
CA SER A 112 6.87 -7.92 -2.97
C SER A 112 7.01 -9.34 -3.53
N VAL A 113 5.94 -9.92 -4.08
CA VAL A 113 6.01 -11.23 -4.76
C VAL A 113 7.03 -11.20 -5.90
N LYS A 114 7.00 -10.16 -6.73
CA LYS A 114 7.94 -10.00 -7.84
C LYS A 114 9.40 -9.87 -7.38
N ALA A 115 9.64 -9.19 -6.27
CA ALA A 115 10.97 -9.10 -5.67
C ALA A 115 11.45 -10.50 -5.20
N VAL A 116 10.59 -11.28 -4.55
CA VAL A 116 10.91 -12.65 -4.11
C VAL A 116 11.19 -13.56 -5.30
N GLU A 117 10.39 -13.51 -6.37
CA GLU A 117 10.62 -14.29 -7.59
C GLU A 117 11.99 -14.01 -8.21
N LEU A 118 12.40 -12.73 -8.25
CA LEU A 118 13.71 -12.33 -8.75
C LEU A 118 14.85 -12.84 -7.86
N LEU A 119 14.68 -12.83 -6.54
CA LEU A 119 15.66 -13.40 -5.61
C LEU A 119 15.77 -14.92 -5.76
N VAL A 120 14.65 -15.62 -5.94
CA VAL A 120 14.64 -17.07 -6.21
C VAL A 120 15.32 -17.36 -7.55
N PHE A 121 15.06 -16.56 -8.58
CA PHE A 121 15.74 -16.68 -9.88
C PHE A 121 17.26 -16.51 -9.72
N GLN A 122 17.71 -15.49 -8.99
CA GLN A 122 19.13 -15.29 -8.66
C GLN A 122 19.74 -16.52 -7.98
N MET A 123 19.05 -17.06 -6.98
CA MET A 123 19.52 -18.24 -6.26
C MET A 123 19.63 -19.48 -7.16
N LYS A 124 18.64 -19.71 -8.04
CA LYS A 124 18.68 -20.80 -9.02
C LYS A 124 19.86 -20.66 -10.00
N VAL A 125 20.10 -19.44 -10.48
CA VAL A 125 21.24 -19.14 -11.35
C VAL A 125 22.57 -19.43 -10.64
N TYR A 126 22.70 -18.99 -9.38
CA TYR A 126 23.89 -19.22 -8.56
C TYR A 126 24.14 -20.72 -8.33
N VAL A 127 23.13 -21.47 -7.88
CA VAL A 127 23.24 -22.92 -7.63
C VAL A 127 23.62 -23.67 -8.90
N ARG A 128 22.99 -23.36 -10.03
CA ARG A 128 23.30 -24.00 -11.31
C ARG A 128 24.72 -23.69 -11.78
N TRP A 129 25.18 -22.47 -11.58
CA TRP A 129 26.55 -22.08 -11.91
C TRP A 129 27.56 -22.87 -11.06
N HIS A 130 27.37 -22.89 -9.73
CA HIS A 130 28.25 -23.61 -8.82
C HIS A 130 28.33 -25.11 -9.12
N HIS A 131 27.19 -25.74 -9.45
CA HIS A 131 27.16 -27.13 -9.89
C HIS A 131 27.93 -27.36 -11.20
N THR A 132 27.79 -26.45 -12.17
CA THR A 132 28.47 -26.57 -13.47
C THR A 132 29.98 -26.46 -13.31
N VAL A 133 30.45 -25.51 -12.48
CA VAL A 133 31.88 -25.31 -12.19
C VAL A 133 32.48 -26.54 -11.50
N LEU A 134 31.80 -27.07 -10.46
CA LEU A 134 32.23 -28.28 -9.77
C LEU A 134 32.33 -29.49 -10.71
N GLN A 135 31.36 -29.70 -11.59
CA GLN A 135 31.42 -30.79 -12.57
C GLN A 135 32.55 -30.62 -13.58
N SER A 136 32.81 -29.40 -14.04
CA SER A 136 33.96 -29.15 -14.91
C SER A 136 35.27 -29.46 -14.19
N ASP A 137 35.47 -28.99 -12.96
CA ASP A 137 36.70 -29.22 -12.19
C ASP A 137 36.95 -30.73 -11.94
N ILE A 138 35.91 -31.49 -11.60
CA ILE A 138 36.01 -32.95 -11.44
C ILE A 138 36.41 -33.63 -12.76
N SER A 139 35.82 -33.22 -13.88
CA SER A 139 36.15 -33.78 -15.21
C SER A 139 37.57 -33.44 -15.68
N TYR A 140 38.11 -32.29 -15.24
CA TYR A 140 39.49 -31.88 -15.52
C TYR A 140 40.52 -32.66 -14.69
N VAL A 141 40.19 -33.01 -13.45
CA VAL A 141 41.09 -33.79 -12.56
C VAL A 141 41.09 -35.29 -12.91
N THR A 142 40.01 -35.80 -13.50
CA THR A 142 39.87 -37.22 -13.87
C THR A 142 40.37 -37.56 -15.28
N ARG A 143 40.88 -36.56 -16.02
CA ARG A 143 41.59 -36.71 -17.31
C ARG A 143 43.07 -36.45 -17.11
#